data_AF-A0A497BJ93-F1
#
_entry.id   AF-A0A497BJ93-F1
#
_cell.length_a   1.000
_cell.length_b   1.000
_cell.length_c   1.000
_cell.angle_alpha   90.00
_cell.angle_beta   90.00
_cell.angle_gamma   90.00
#
_symmetry.space_group_name_H-M   'P 1'
#
loop_
_entity.id
_entity.type
_entity.pdbx_description
1 polymer ?
#
loop_
_entity_poly.entity_id
_entity_poly.type
_entity_poly.pdbx_seq_one_letter_code
_entity_poly.pdbx_strand_id
1 'polypeptide(L)'
;MADGRWKIILLISIIAGAAMGVLSCHSALSRHTSEKEQPETQGFADRPGFSGALTFTPVATTYLPLVSSAGGFDKWTLWTGGTHLRGANIYQRRVYPELDGAEFMGPGPVGPPYTQADFDALAALGANYVNVSHPGLFTETAPYTLDQAMQDNLDNLLGMIAQADMFAVITFRTGPGRSEFWAFWGEDTGADPGGGWFDPSYYNNRVWGDQAAQDAWADMWRYTAQRYKDNPIVVGYDLMCEPNSNEVGSFPVGDPLDAWDPADFYSQYGGTLYDWNQFYPDITAAIREVDAGTPILIGGMAYSSVEWLLYLTPTGDSRTVYTVHQYDPFVYTHQEPLLTYSYPGVFDADWDGEDDNVNRAWL
;
A
#
# COMPACT_ATOMS: atom_id res chain seq x y z
N MET A 1 -44.89 -46.27 -25.13
CA MET A 1 -45.79 -45.11 -24.99
C MET A 1 -45.80 -44.77 -23.50
N ALA A 2 -45.25 -43.68 -22.96
CA ALA A 2 -44.83 -42.40 -23.51
C ALA A 2 -43.61 -41.91 -22.69
N ASP A 3 -42.47 -41.67 -23.34
CA ASP A 3 -41.30 -41.04 -22.69
C ASP A 3 -40.36 -40.35 -23.71
N GLY A 4 -40.95 -39.71 -24.74
CA GLY A 4 -40.21 -39.14 -25.87
C GLY A 4 -40.68 -37.77 -26.35
N ARG A 5 -41.66 -37.16 -25.66
CA ARG A 5 -42.26 -35.88 -26.11
C ARG A 5 -41.87 -34.65 -25.27
N TRP A 6 -41.24 -34.83 -24.12
CA TRP A 6 -40.80 -33.72 -23.26
C TRP A 6 -39.36 -33.24 -23.51
N LYS A 7 -38.50 -34.07 -24.13
CA LYS A 7 -37.11 -33.68 -24.44
C LYS A 7 -36.93 -32.88 -25.74
N ILE A 8 -37.96 -32.79 -26.59
CA ILE A 8 -37.92 -32.01 -27.85
C ILE A 8 -38.47 -30.59 -27.69
N ILE A 9 -39.33 -30.34 -26.69
CA ILE A 9 -39.89 -29.00 -26.44
C ILE A 9 -38.87 -28.09 -25.72
N LEU A 10 -38.01 -28.63 -24.86
CA LEU A 10 -37.00 -27.82 -24.16
C LEU A 10 -35.83 -27.38 -25.05
N LEU A 11 -35.51 -28.11 -26.13
CA LEU A 11 -34.38 -27.79 -27.02
C LEU A 11 -34.73 -26.69 -28.06
N ILE A 12 -36.01 -26.53 -28.40
CA ILE A 12 -36.48 -25.52 -29.38
C ILE A 12 -36.62 -24.12 -28.75
N SER A 13 -36.88 -24.03 -27.44
CA SER A 13 -36.92 -22.75 -26.72
C SER A 13 -35.54 -22.12 -26.50
N ILE A 14 -34.48 -22.93 -26.46
CA ILE A 14 -33.10 -22.44 -26.21
C ILE A 14 -32.45 -21.89 -27.50
N ILE A 15 -32.84 -22.35 -28.69
CA ILE A 15 -32.32 -21.83 -29.97
C ILE A 15 -33.07 -20.56 -30.44
N ALA A 16 -34.33 -20.36 -30.03
CA ALA A 16 -35.08 -19.14 -30.37
C ALA A 16 -34.70 -17.91 -29.51
N GLY A 17 -34.21 -18.11 -28.28
CA GLY A 17 -33.74 -17.03 -27.40
C GLY A 17 -32.37 -16.44 -27.81
N ALA A 18 -31.50 -17.26 -28.40
CA ALA A 18 -30.17 -16.82 -28.82
C ALA A 18 -30.15 -16.04 -30.15
N ALA A 19 -31.19 -16.17 -30.99
CA ALA A 19 -31.28 -15.47 -32.28
C ALA A 19 -31.94 -14.08 -32.21
N MET A 20 -32.63 -13.74 -31.12
CA MET A 20 -33.22 -12.39 -30.93
C MET A 20 -32.34 -11.42 -30.12
N GLY A 21 -31.31 -11.90 -29.41
CA GLY A 21 -30.34 -11.03 -28.72
C GLY A 21 -29.27 -10.42 -29.63
N VAL A 22 -29.00 -11.04 -30.78
CA VAL A 22 -27.92 -10.61 -31.69
C VAL A 22 -28.39 -9.59 -32.75
N LEU A 23 -29.71 -9.43 -32.97
CA LEU A 23 -30.23 -8.42 -33.91
C LEU A 23 -30.54 -7.04 -33.28
N SER A 24 -30.46 -6.90 -31.95
CA SER A 24 -30.64 -5.61 -31.27
C SER A 24 -29.33 -4.82 -31.05
N CYS A 25 -28.18 -5.39 -31.40
CA CYS A 25 -26.86 -4.72 -31.32
C CYS A 25 -26.35 -4.15 -32.65
N HIS A 26 -27.14 -4.20 -33.74
CA HIS A 26 -26.69 -3.72 -35.06
C HIS A 26 -27.48 -2.55 -35.67
N SER A 27 -28.43 -1.96 -34.92
CA SER A 27 -29.21 -0.81 -35.38
C SER A 27 -29.03 0.48 -34.56
N ALA A 28 -28.12 0.48 -33.57
CA ALA A 28 -27.76 1.68 -32.80
C ALA A 28 -26.48 2.41 -33.29
N LEU A 29 -25.80 1.88 -34.31
CA LEU A 29 -24.49 2.36 -34.78
C LEU A 29 -24.51 3.11 -36.13
N SER A 30 -25.64 3.71 -36.51
CA SER A 30 -25.68 4.56 -37.71
C SER A 30 -26.75 5.64 -37.63
N ARG A 31 -26.45 6.72 -36.89
CA ARG A 31 -26.91 8.09 -37.22
C ARG A 31 -25.86 9.13 -36.79
N HIS A 32 -25.20 9.73 -37.80
CA HIS A 32 -24.72 11.12 -37.80
C HIS A 32 -25.83 12.05 -37.26
N THR A 33 -25.63 13.17 -36.55
CA THR A 33 -24.56 14.19 -36.42
C THR A 33 -25.00 15.14 -35.30
N SER A 34 -24.06 15.70 -34.52
CA SER A 34 -24.04 17.12 -34.12
C SER A 34 -22.79 17.37 -33.27
N GLU A 35 -21.97 18.32 -33.70
CA GLU A 35 -20.93 18.94 -32.87
C GLU A 35 -21.53 19.36 -31.52
N LYS A 36 -20.85 18.97 -30.43
CA LYS A 36 -20.97 19.57 -29.11
C LYS A 36 -19.55 19.82 -28.62
N GLU A 37 -19.34 21.05 -28.15
CA GLU A 37 -18.09 21.62 -27.67
C GLU A 37 -17.33 20.69 -26.71
N GLN A 38 -16.01 20.62 -26.90
CA GLN A 38 -15.08 20.07 -25.91
C GLN A 38 -15.19 20.91 -24.62
N PRO A 39 -15.29 20.30 -23.43
CA PRO A 39 -15.02 21.03 -22.20
C PRO A 39 -13.53 21.35 -22.17
N GLU A 40 -13.21 22.62 -22.00
CA GLU A 40 -11.86 23.14 -21.81
C GLU A 40 -11.12 22.37 -20.70
N THR A 41 -9.88 21.98 -20.97
CA THR A 41 -8.94 21.50 -19.97
C THR A 41 -8.64 22.64 -18.99
N GLN A 42 -9.32 22.67 -17.85
CA GLN A 42 -8.92 23.53 -16.74
C GLN A 42 -7.57 23.05 -16.21
N GLY A 43 -6.56 23.91 -16.34
CA GLY A 43 -5.25 23.71 -15.73
C GLY A 43 -5.36 23.73 -14.20
N PHE A 44 -4.39 23.07 -13.56
CA PHE A 44 -4.25 22.86 -12.10
C PHE A 44 -4.38 24.13 -11.23
N ALA A 45 -4.32 25.33 -11.80
CA ALA A 45 -4.35 26.60 -11.08
C ALA A 45 -5.73 27.04 -10.55
N ASP A 46 -6.85 26.40 -10.96
CA ASP A 46 -8.20 26.91 -10.67
C ASP A 46 -9.03 26.09 -9.66
N ARG A 47 -8.43 25.19 -8.87
CA ARG A 47 -9.14 24.52 -7.75
C ARG A 47 -9.21 25.43 -6.51
N PRO A 48 -10.40 25.76 -5.95
CA PRO A 48 -10.52 26.56 -4.73
C PRO A 48 -10.07 25.73 -3.51
N GLY A 49 -8.90 26.06 -2.95
CA GLY A 49 -8.36 25.41 -1.74
C GLY A 49 -6.83 25.29 -1.71
N PHE A 50 -6.17 25.31 -2.87
CA PHE A 50 -4.71 25.27 -2.99
C PHE A 50 -4.16 26.63 -3.44
N SER A 51 -4.02 27.57 -2.50
CA SER A 51 -3.33 28.86 -2.75
C SER A 51 -2.08 29.04 -1.89
N GLY A 52 -1.42 27.93 -1.55
CA GLY A 52 -0.04 27.94 -1.08
C GLY A 52 0.87 27.49 -2.22
N ALA A 53 1.58 28.42 -2.84
CA ALA A 53 2.76 28.04 -3.60
C ALA A 53 3.71 27.30 -2.63
N LEU A 54 3.85 25.98 -2.78
CA LEU A 54 4.89 25.22 -2.10
C LEU A 54 6.23 25.80 -2.57
N THR A 55 6.77 26.71 -1.77
CA THR A 55 8.08 27.29 -2.00
C THR A 55 9.10 26.24 -1.58
N PHE A 56 9.52 25.44 -2.55
CA PHE A 56 10.69 24.60 -2.41
C PHE A 56 11.89 25.53 -2.22
N THR A 57 12.26 25.75 -0.96
CA THR A 57 13.61 26.19 -0.66
C THR A 57 14.44 24.94 -0.78
N PRO A 58 15.33 24.80 -1.78
CA PRO A 58 16.27 23.69 -1.78
C PRO A 58 17.16 23.88 -0.57
N VAL A 59 16.82 23.24 0.54
CA VAL A 59 17.82 22.91 1.54
C VAL A 59 18.69 21.92 0.80
N ALA A 60 19.81 22.41 0.27
CA ALA A 60 20.91 21.57 -0.11
C ALA A 60 21.36 20.90 1.19
N THR A 61 20.72 19.79 1.55
CA THR A 61 21.33 18.79 2.40
C THR A 61 22.58 18.42 1.64
N THR A 62 23.70 19.01 2.07
CA THR A 62 25.01 18.72 1.53
C THR A 62 25.34 17.31 1.98
N TYR A 63 24.80 16.34 1.26
CA TYR A 63 25.49 15.07 1.12
C TYR A 63 26.87 15.46 0.59
N LEU A 64 27.87 15.42 1.48
CA LEU A 64 29.27 15.55 1.07
C LEU A 64 29.43 14.67 -0.17
N PRO A 65 29.96 15.20 -1.28
CA PRO A 65 29.98 14.47 -2.53
C PRO A 65 30.96 13.31 -2.38
N LEU A 66 30.46 12.15 -1.95
CA LEU A 66 31.02 10.87 -2.30
C LEU A 66 30.82 10.76 -3.80
N VAL A 67 31.80 11.29 -4.53
CA VAL A 67 32.08 11.08 -5.94
C VAL A 67 30.81 11.02 -6.80
N SER A 68 30.44 12.16 -7.39
CA SER A 68 29.55 12.15 -8.56
C SER A 68 30.22 11.35 -9.67
N SER A 69 29.97 10.04 -9.71
CA SER A 69 30.28 9.23 -10.87
C SER A 69 29.29 9.63 -11.95
N ALA A 70 29.79 10.21 -13.03
CA ALA A 70 29.04 10.67 -14.20
C ALA A 70 28.36 9.55 -15.02
N GLY A 71 28.05 8.42 -14.38
CA GLY A 71 27.10 7.40 -14.80
C GLY A 71 26.48 6.85 -13.52
N GLY A 72 25.30 7.35 -13.15
CA GLY A 72 24.61 6.90 -11.94
C GLY A 72 24.34 5.41 -11.99
N PHE A 73 24.48 4.74 -10.85
CA PHE A 73 24.08 3.34 -10.70
C PHE A 73 22.58 3.20 -10.98
N ASP A 74 22.21 2.31 -11.91
CA ASP A 74 20.80 2.05 -12.17
C ASP A 74 20.22 1.18 -11.04
N LYS A 75 19.46 1.84 -10.15
CA LYS A 75 18.76 1.22 -9.01
C LYS A 75 17.92 0.00 -9.40
N TRP A 76 17.43 -0.07 -10.64
CA TRP A 76 16.66 -1.22 -11.16
C TRP A 76 17.47 -2.52 -11.19
N THR A 77 18.79 -2.43 -11.30
CA THR A 77 19.67 -3.62 -11.31
C THR A 77 19.68 -4.37 -9.97
N LEU A 78 19.24 -3.74 -8.87
CA LEU A 78 19.07 -4.43 -7.57
C LEU A 78 17.82 -5.32 -7.51
N TRP A 79 16.85 -5.07 -8.40
CA TRP A 79 15.55 -5.74 -8.41
C TRP A 79 15.42 -6.77 -9.53
N THR A 80 16.48 -7.00 -10.29
CA THR A 80 16.51 -7.94 -11.41
C THR A 80 17.74 -8.84 -11.32
N GLY A 81 17.71 -10.01 -11.95
CA GLY A 81 18.88 -10.90 -11.99
C GLY A 81 19.10 -11.77 -10.74
N GLY A 82 18.20 -11.73 -9.76
CA GLY A 82 18.22 -12.60 -8.57
C GLY A 82 18.07 -11.81 -7.27
N THR A 83 18.35 -12.46 -6.13
CA THR A 83 18.27 -11.82 -4.81
C THR A 83 19.52 -11.00 -4.53
N HIS A 84 19.41 -9.67 -4.63
CA HIS A 84 20.49 -8.73 -4.32
C HIS A 84 20.33 -8.01 -3.00
N LEU A 85 19.10 -7.83 -2.51
CA LEU A 85 18.79 -7.13 -1.27
C LEU A 85 18.40 -8.12 -0.17
N ARG A 86 19.04 -8.02 0.99
CA ARG A 86 18.79 -8.85 2.18
C ARG A 86 18.94 -7.98 3.41
N GLY A 87 17.91 -7.94 4.24
CA GLY A 87 17.83 -6.94 5.29
C GLY A 87 16.68 -7.16 6.27
N ALA A 88 16.37 -6.10 7.00
CA ALA A 88 15.28 -6.07 7.97
C ALA A 88 14.30 -4.94 7.66
N ASN A 89 13.05 -5.13 8.09
CA ASN A 89 12.11 -4.03 8.27
C ASN A 89 12.46 -3.28 9.56
N ILE A 90 12.44 -1.95 9.51
CA ILE A 90 12.38 -1.15 10.73
C ILE A 90 11.01 -0.50 10.84
N TYR A 91 10.46 -0.55 12.05
CA TYR A 91 9.16 0.01 12.36
C TYR A 91 9.33 1.43 12.89
N GLN A 92 8.57 2.38 12.35
CA GLN A 92 8.46 3.73 12.86
C GLN A 92 6.98 4.13 12.89
N ARG A 93 6.56 4.72 14.00
CA ARG A 93 5.23 5.27 14.24
C ARG A 93 5.34 6.63 14.89
N ARG A 94 4.38 7.51 14.59
CA ARG A 94 4.12 8.71 15.40
C ARG A 94 3.94 8.35 16.88
N VAL A 95 4.49 9.19 17.75
CA VAL A 95 4.29 9.07 19.19
C VAL A 95 3.04 9.84 19.59
N TYR A 96 2.17 9.19 20.36
CA TYR A 96 0.97 9.76 20.96
C TYR A 96 1.21 9.84 22.47
N PRO A 97 1.73 10.96 23.02
CA PRO A 97 2.19 11.02 24.41
C PRO A 97 1.12 10.63 25.45
N GLU A 98 -0.15 10.87 25.13
CA GLU A 98 -1.31 10.49 25.92
C GLU A 98 -1.56 8.98 25.97
N LEU A 99 -1.12 8.21 24.97
CA LEU A 99 -1.20 6.75 24.92
C LEU A 99 0.12 6.08 25.33
N ASP A 100 1.24 6.65 24.86
CA ASP A 100 2.57 6.03 24.95
C ASP A 100 3.34 6.40 26.21
N GLY A 101 2.89 7.47 26.89
CA GLY A 101 3.67 8.11 27.93
C GLY A 101 5.00 8.64 27.39
N ALA A 102 6.02 8.69 28.24
CA ALA A 102 7.33 9.26 27.90
C ALA A 102 8.38 8.21 27.50
N GLU A 103 8.09 6.92 27.66
CA GLU A 103 9.10 5.85 27.59
C GLU A 103 8.83 4.82 26.49
N PHE A 104 7.57 4.47 26.21
CA PHE A 104 7.24 3.31 25.36
C PHE A 104 7.79 3.44 23.92
N MET A 105 7.53 4.56 23.26
CA MET A 105 8.04 4.86 21.92
C MET A 105 9.26 5.79 21.93
N GLY A 106 9.77 6.10 23.12
CA GLY A 106 10.84 7.07 23.31
C GLY A 106 10.36 8.54 23.23
N PRO A 107 11.30 9.50 23.41
CA PRO A 107 10.97 10.91 23.63
C PRO A 107 10.77 11.72 22.34
N GLY A 108 10.99 11.11 21.18
CA GLY A 108 10.88 11.76 19.87
C GLY A 108 9.44 11.82 19.38
N PRO A 109 9.18 12.56 18.29
CA PRO A 109 7.87 12.58 17.63
C PRO A 109 7.57 11.28 16.88
N VAL A 110 8.59 10.43 16.67
CA VAL A 110 8.53 9.13 16.01
C VAL A 110 9.33 8.12 16.82
N GLY A 111 8.82 6.90 16.93
CA GLY A 111 9.50 5.81 17.61
C GLY A 111 9.18 4.43 17.03
N PRO A 112 9.81 3.36 17.52
CA PRO A 112 10.89 3.37 18.52
C PRO A 112 12.17 4.07 18.03
N PRO A 113 13.02 4.62 18.91
CA PRO A 113 14.24 5.28 18.48
C PRO A 113 15.27 4.26 17.97
N TYR A 114 15.92 4.57 16.85
CA TYR A 114 17.09 3.86 16.34
C TYR A 114 18.35 4.70 16.49
N THR A 115 19.49 4.03 16.65
CA THR A 115 20.82 4.61 16.74
C THR A 115 21.72 4.08 15.63
N GLN A 116 22.85 4.76 15.37
CA GLN A 116 23.83 4.26 14.41
C GLN A 116 24.31 2.84 14.74
N ALA A 117 24.42 2.50 16.04
CA ALA A 117 24.88 1.19 16.47
C ALA A 117 23.93 0.05 16.05
N ASP A 118 22.63 0.33 15.91
CA ASP A 118 21.65 -0.65 15.45
C ASP A 118 21.87 -1.00 13.97
N PHE A 119 22.12 0.03 13.14
CA PHE A 119 22.42 -0.16 11.72
C PHE A 119 23.78 -0.80 11.48
N ASP A 120 24.81 -0.39 12.25
CA ASP A 120 26.14 -1.00 12.18
C ASP A 120 26.09 -2.49 12.58
N ALA A 121 25.30 -2.83 13.61
CA ALA A 121 25.10 -4.22 14.01
C ALA A 121 24.36 -5.03 12.95
N LEU A 122 23.31 -4.47 12.34
CA LEU A 122 22.56 -5.11 11.26
C LEU A 122 23.45 -5.38 10.04
N ALA A 123 24.26 -4.39 9.64
CA ALA A 123 25.25 -4.55 8.56
C ALA A 123 26.31 -5.61 8.91
N ALA A 124 26.79 -5.65 10.16
CA ALA A 124 27.74 -6.67 10.63
C ALA A 124 27.16 -8.10 10.60
N LEU A 125 25.84 -8.27 10.66
CA LEU A 125 25.15 -9.55 10.46
C LEU A 125 25.02 -9.95 8.98
N GLY A 126 25.46 -9.09 8.05
CA GLY A 126 25.47 -9.34 6.61
C GLY A 126 24.27 -8.75 5.86
N ALA A 127 23.47 -7.90 6.50
CA ALA A 127 22.45 -7.12 5.80
C ALA A 127 23.10 -6.07 4.89
N ASN A 128 22.44 -5.77 3.78
CA ASN A 128 22.83 -4.70 2.86
C ASN A 128 21.66 -3.75 2.55
N TYR A 129 20.57 -3.87 3.30
CA TYR A 129 19.29 -3.26 2.98
C TYR A 129 18.45 -3.07 4.25
N VAL A 130 17.66 -2.00 4.27
CA VAL A 130 16.63 -1.74 5.28
C VAL A 130 15.34 -1.34 4.58
N ASN A 131 14.22 -1.97 4.95
CA ASN A 131 12.90 -1.46 4.59
C ASN A 131 12.42 -0.50 5.68
N VAL A 132 12.35 0.79 5.37
CA VAL A 132 12.03 1.86 6.31
C VAL A 132 10.52 2.04 6.33
N SER A 133 9.85 1.37 7.26
CA SER A 133 8.41 1.46 7.39
C SER A 133 8.04 2.61 8.29
N HIS A 134 7.65 3.73 7.69
CA HIS A 134 7.64 5.06 8.30
C HIS A 134 6.28 5.77 8.17
N PRO A 135 5.96 6.72 9.06
CA PRO A 135 4.82 7.61 8.86
C PRO A 135 4.94 8.42 7.57
N GLY A 136 3.83 8.78 6.95
CA GLY A 136 3.82 9.66 5.79
C GLY A 136 4.43 11.03 6.11
N LEU A 137 5.05 11.66 5.11
CA LEU A 137 5.59 13.01 5.27
C LEU A 137 4.50 14.08 5.41
N PHE A 138 3.25 13.79 5.04
CA PHE A 138 2.13 14.70 5.21
C PHE A 138 1.31 14.31 6.44
N THR A 139 0.59 15.29 7.01
CA THR A 139 -0.31 15.05 8.15
C THR A 139 -1.42 14.08 7.78
N GLU A 140 -1.86 13.28 8.76
CA GLU A 140 -2.90 12.26 8.53
C GLU A 140 -4.29 12.86 8.37
N THR A 141 -4.47 14.09 8.83
CA THR A 141 -5.71 14.85 8.74
C THR A 141 -5.55 16.08 7.85
N ALA A 142 -6.67 16.53 7.27
CA ALA A 142 -6.72 17.75 6.49
C ALA A 142 -6.18 18.94 7.32
N PRO A 143 -5.39 19.86 6.73
CA PRO A 143 -5.23 20.09 5.29
C PRO A 143 -4.13 19.27 4.60
N TYR A 144 -3.66 18.15 5.17
CA TYR A 144 -2.67 17.25 4.56
C TYR A 144 -1.38 17.96 4.15
N THR A 145 -0.79 18.68 5.09
CA THR A 145 0.43 19.48 4.86
C THR A 145 1.67 18.72 5.28
N LEU A 146 2.83 19.14 4.78
CA LEU A 146 4.14 18.63 5.23
C LEU A 146 4.24 18.65 6.76
N ASP A 147 4.56 17.50 7.32
CA ASP A 147 4.97 17.31 8.69
C ASP A 147 6.50 17.28 8.77
N GLN A 148 7.07 18.39 9.20
CA GLN A 148 8.52 18.56 9.24
C GLN A 148 9.19 17.54 10.16
N ALA A 149 8.53 17.12 11.25
CA ALA A 149 9.11 16.18 12.20
C ALA A 149 9.24 14.77 11.60
N MET A 150 8.28 14.35 10.77
CA MET A 150 8.35 13.08 10.04
C MET A 150 9.46 13.12 9.00
N GLN A 151 9.60 14.24 8.28
CA GLN A 151 10.69 14.38 7.30
C GLN A 151 12.06 14.34 7.97
N ASP A 152 12.26 15.10 9.06
CA ASP A 152 13.54 15.15 9.75
C ASP A 152 13.92 13.78 10.34
N ASN A 153 12.92 13.00 10.81
CA ASN A 153 13.15 11.63 11.26
C ASN A 153 13.59 10.72 10.10
N LEU A 154 12.89 10.75 8.96
CA LEU A 154 13.26 9.95 7.79
C LEU A 154 14.64 10.31 7.25
N ASP A 155 14.98 11.61 7.18
CA ASP A 155 16.31 12.09 6.79
C ASP A 155 17.39 11.52 7.72
N ASN A 156 17.16 11.52 9.03
CA ASN A 156 18.09 10.98 10.01
C ASN A 156 18.27 9.46 9.87
N LEU A 157 17.18 8.71 9.67
CA LEU A 157 17.24 7.26 9.44
C LEU A 157 18.03 6.93 8.17
N LEU A 158 17.74 7.62 7.07
CA LEU A 158 18.48 7.45 5.81
C LEU A 158 19.96 7.81 5.97
N GLY A 159 20.28 8.84 6.76
CA GLY A 159 21.65 9.19 7.12
C GLY A 159 22.38 8.04 7.84
N MET A 160 21.74 7.41 8.82
CA MET A 160 22.33 6.29 9.56
C MET A 160 22.49 5.03 8.71
N ILE A 161 21.49 4.73 7.87
CA ILE A 161 21.52 3.61 6.93
C ILE A 161 22.67 3.79 5.91
N ALA A 162 22.82 5.01 5.38
CA ALA A 162 23.92 5.33 4.46
C ALA A 162 25.29 5.21 5.14
N GLN A 163 25.41 5.65 6.39
CA GLN A 163 26.65 5.50 7.17
C GLN A 163 27.02 4.03 7.43
N ALA A 164 26.02 3.15 7.52
CA ALA A 164 26.20 1.71 7.66
C ALA A 164 26.40 0.97 6.30
N ASP A 165 26.54 1.71 5.19
CA ASP A 165 26.74 1.16 3.83
C ASP A 165 25.61 0.21 3.37
N MET A 166 24.36 0.56 3.71
CA MET A 166 23.17 -0.20 3.31
C MET A 166 22.25 0.61 2.39
N PHE A 167 21.45 -0.10 1.60
CA PHE A 167 20.36 0.48 0.83
C PHE A 167 19.08 0.66 1.67
N ALA A 168 18.16 1.49 1.19
CA ALA A 168 16.87 1.74 1.81
C ALA A 168 15.72 1.66 0.80
N VAL A 169 14.60 1.09 1.22
CA VAL A 169 13.28 1.38 0.63
C VAL A 169 12.52 2.24 1.61
N ILE A 170 11.80 3.22 1.08
CA ILE A 170 10.85 4.02 1.87
C ILE A 170 9.47 3.39 1.69
N THR A 171 8.87 2.95 2.80
CA THR A 171 7.50 2.44 2.85
C THR A 171 6.67 3.35 3.74
N PHE A 172 5.54 3.88 3.25
CA PHE A 172 4.64 4.67 4.10
C PHE A 172 3.51 3.82 4.70
N ARG A 173 3.42 3.84 6.04
CA ARG A 173 2.38 3.15 6.82
C ARG A 173 1.15 4.02 7.04
N THR A 174 1.39 5.32 7.20
CA THR A 174 0.38 6.32 7.52
C THR A 174 0.55 7.53 6.59
N GLY A 175 -0.38 8.48 6.64
CA GLY A 175 -0.38 9.66 5.78
C GLY A 175 -1.80 10.19 5.58
N PRO A 176 -2.04 11.01 4.55
CA PRO A 176 -3.34 11.61 4.29
C PRO A 176 -4.50 10.58 4.34
N GLY A 177 -5.39 10.73 5.33
CA GLY A 177 -6.54 9.85 5.52
C GLY A 177 -6.22 8.44 6.03
N ARG A 178 -5.00 8.17 6.52
CA ARG A 178 -4.60 6.87 7.09
C ARG A 178 -3.78 7.08 8.35
N SER A 179 -4.33 6.78 9.52
CA SER A 179 -3.63 6.79 10.83
C SER A 179 -3.00 5.44 11.14
N GLU A 180 -2.02 5.34 12.06
CA GLU A 180 -1.44 4.05 12.43
C GLU A 180 -2.48 2.99 12.85
N PHE A 181 -3.58 3.40 13.47
CA PHE A 181 -4.51 2.50 14.15
C PHE A 181 -5.21 1.47 13.25
N TRP A 182 -5.07 1.57 11.92
CA TRP A 182 -5.43 0.46 11.02
C TRP A 182 -4.68 -0.83 11.38
N ALA A 183 -3.46 -0.74 11.91
CA ALA A 183 -2.62 -1.90 12.22
C ALA A 183 -3.08 -2.68 13.46
N PHE A 184 -3.95 -2.09 14.28
CA PHE A 184 -4.57 -2.77 15.42
C PHE A 184 -6.01 -3.17 15.13
N TRP A 185 -6.51 -2.92 13.92
CA TRP A 185 -7.87 -3.27 13.53
C TRP A 185 -8.05 -4.79 13.56
N GLY A 186 -9.22 -5.26 14.02
CA GLY A 186 -9.51 -6.69 14.16
C GLY A 186 -9.01 -7.30 15.48
N GLU A 187 -7.75 -7.05 15.86
CA GLU A 187 -7.20 -7.47 17.16
C GLU A 187 -7.82 -6.69 18.32
N ASP A 188 -7.85 -5.38 18.16
CA ASP A 188 -8.38 -4.46 19.15
C ASP A 188 -9.92 -4.56 19.22
N THR A 189 -10.54 -4.36 18.07
CA THR A 189 -11.95 -3.99 18.00
C THR A 189 -12.87 -5.16 17.65
N GLY A 190 -12.34 -6.29 17.16
CA GLY A 190 -13.18 -7.33 16.55
C GLY A 190 -14.10 -6.76 15.45
N ALA A 191 -13.61 -5.77 14.71
CA ALA A 191 -14.34 -4.91 13.76
C ALA A 191 -15.42 -3.99 14.37
N ASP A 192 -15.49 -3.83 15.71
CA ASP A 192 -16.31 -2.83 16.41
C ASP A 192 -15.44 -1.69 16.99
N PRO A 193 -15.21 -0.60 16.23
CA PRO A 193 -14.38 0.52 16.69
C PRO A 193 -14.92 1.21 17.95
N GLY A 194 -16.18 1.01 18.34
CA GLY A 194 -16.76 1.55 19.58
C GLY A 194 -16.41 0.76 20.84
N GLY A 195 -15.96 -0.48 20.69
CA GLY A 195 -15.67 -1.42 21.78
C GLY A 195 -14.20 -1.70 22.04
N GLY A 196 -13.28 -1.09 21.26
CA GLY A 196 -11.84 -1.34 21.35
C GLY A 196 -11.11 -0.67 22.53
N TRP A 197 -9.85 -1.04 22.69
CA TRP A 197 -8.74 -0.49 23.46
C TRP A 197 -8.53 1.00 23.18
N PHE A 198 -8.65 1.45 21.92
CA PHE A 198 -8.47 2.85 21.55
C PHE A 198 -9.81 3.59 21.37
N ASP A 199 -9.82 4.89 21.67
CA ASP A 199 -10.96 5.75 21.35
C ASP A 199 -11.19 5.75 19.82
N PRO A 200 -12.44 5.65 19.33
CA PRO A 200 -12.74 5.61 17.91
C PRO A 200 -12.14 6.76 17.09
N SER A 201 -11.87 7.91 17.73
CA SER A 201 -11.26 9.08 17.07
C SER A 201 -9.81 8.89 16.63
N TYR A 202 -9.11 7.86 17.13
CA TYR A 202 -7.76 7.51 16.68
C TYR A 202 -7.75 6.86 15.29
N TYR A 203 -8.84 6.20 14.90
CA TYR A 203 -8.92 5.56 13.59
C TYR A 203 -9.26 6.56 12.49
N ASN A 204 -8.44 6.55 11.46
CA ASN A 204 -8.65 7.30 10.24
C ASN A 204 -8.25 6.41 9.06
N ASN A 205 -9.23 5.94 8.31
CA ASN A 205 -9.08 5.14 7.09
C ASN A 205 -9.76 5.84 5.89
N ARG A 206 -9.88 7.18 5.95
CA ARG A 206 -10.47 8.02 4.89
C ARG A 206 -9.83 7.84 3.53
N VAL A 207 -8.57 7.42 3.46
CA VAL A 207 -7.88 7.13 2.20
C VAL A 207 -8.68 6.17 1.30
N TRP A 208 -9.52 5.30 1.88
CA TRP A 208 -10.35 4.33 1.14
C TRP A 208 -11.76 4.83 0.77
N GLY A 209 -12.12 6.08 1.11
CA GLY A 209 -13.46 6.62 0.85
C GLY A 209 -13.52 8.13 0.58
N ASP A 210 -12.38 8.82 0.59
CA ASP A 210 -12.25 10.26 0.37
C ASP A 210 -11.21 10.55 -0.72
N GLN A 211 -11.68 11.07 -1.86
CA GLN A 211 -10.82 11.45 -2.98
C GLN A 211 -9.76 12.49 -2.57
N ALA A 212 -10.08 13.42 -1.66
CA ALA A 212 -9.12 14.43 -1.24
C ALA A 212 -7.95 13.82 -0.46
N ALA A 213 -8.18 12.72 0.27
CA ALA A 213 -7.13 11.97 0.93
C ALA A 213 -6.25 11.21 -0.08
N GLN A 214 -6.86 10.59 -1.11
CA GLN A 214 -6.12 9.92 -2.19
C GLN A 214 -5.25 10.90 -2.98
N ASP A 215 -5.81 12.03 -3.41
CA ASP A 215 -5.08 13.10 -4.10
C ASP A 215 -3.89 13.58 -3.24
N ALA A 216 -4.11 13.80 -1.95
CA ALA A 216 -3.07 14.25 -1.04
C ALA A 216 -1.98 13.19 -0.78
N TRP A 217 -2.32 11.89 -0.78
CA TRP A 217 -1.34 10.80 -0.69
C TRP A 217 -0.46 10.72 -1.94
N ALA A 218 -1.04 10.92 -3.13
CA ALA A 218 -0.27 11.03 -4.38
C ALA A 218 0.65 12.26 -4.35
N ASP A 219 0.16 13.41 -3.86
CA ASP A 219 0.99 14.62 -3.67
C ASP A 219 2.12 14.41 -2.64
N MET A 220 1.86 13.69 -1.55
CA MET A 220 2.88 13.29 -0.58
C MET A 220 3.97 12.44 -1.23
N TRP A 221 3.60 11.50 -2.11
CA TRP A 221 4.57 10.69 -2.85
C TRP A 221 5.34 11.48 -3.90
N ARG A 222 4.69 12.39 -4.64
CA ARG A 222 5.39 13.33 -5.53
C ARG A 222 6.42 14.16 -4.76
N TYR A 223 6.04 14.69 -3.59
CA TYR A 223 6.94 15.43 -2.72
C TYR A 223 8.13 14.58 -2.26
N THR A 224 7.85 13.37 -1.78
CA THR A 224 8.85 12.40 -1.31
C THR A 224 9.84 12.04 -2.42
N ALA A 225 9.35 11.68 -3.60
CA ALA A 225 10.18 11.34 -4.75
C ALA A 225 11.03 12.53 -5.21
N GLN A 226 10.47 13.74 -5.28
CA GLN A 226 11.23 14.93 -5.63
C GLN A 226 12.37 15.21 -4.64
N ARG A 227 12.20 14.88 -3.35
CA ARG A 227 13.23 15.04 -2.32
C ARG A 227 14.33 13.98 -2.40
N TYR A 228 13.95 12.71 -2.61
CA TYR A 228 14.87 11.57 -2.43
C TYR A 228 15.36 10.90 -3.71
N LYS A 229 14.90 11.32 -4.91
CA LYS A 229 15.32 10.72 -6.18
C LYS A 229 16.84 10.63 -6.38
N ASP A 230 17.56 11.66 -5.94
CA ASP A 230 19.02 11.77 -6.07
C ASP A 230 19.78 11.11 -4.91
N ASN A 231 19.08 10.59 -3.88
CA ASN A 231 19.71 9.83 -2.81
C ASN A 231 20.14 8.45 -3.35
N PRO A 232 21.46 8.12 -3.33
CA PRO A 232 21.98 6.90 -3.94
C PRO A 232 21.56 5.62 -3.19
N ILE A 233 21.25 5.71 -1.89
CA ILE A 233 20.85 4.54 -1.11
C ILE A 233 19.36 4.23 -1.19
N VAL A 234 18.53 5.19 -1.63
CA VAL A 234 17.07 4.98 -1.74
C VAL A 234 16.79 4.24 -3.04
N VAL A 235 16.53 2.94 -2.93
CA VAL A 235 16.45 2.01 -4.08
C VAL A 235 15.02 1.55 -4.38
N GLY A 236 14.03 2.03 -3.65
CA GLY A 236 12.63 1.83 -3.99
C GLY A 236 11.67 2.66 -3.14
N TYR A 237 10.48 2.86 -3.69
CA TYR A 237 9.34 3.49 -3.04
C TYR A 237 8.21 2.48 -2.94
N ASP A 238 7.88 2.04 -1.74
CA ASP A 238 6.77 1.13 -1.46
C ASP A 238 5.54 1.93 -1.07
N LEU A 239 4.57 1.98 -2.00
CA LEU A 239 3.56 3.04 -2.06
C LEU A 239 2.63 3.09 -0.84
N MET A 240 2.41 1.93 -0.21
CA MET A 240 1.62 1.81 1.01
C MET A 240 1.97 0.50 1.70
N CYS A 241 2.29 0.57 2.98
CA CYS A 241 2.36 -0.62 3.82
C CYS A 241 0.97 -1.23 3.94
N GLU A 242 0.82 -2.48 3.49
CA GLU A 242 -0.36 -3.30 3.73
C GLU A 242 -1.71 -2.63 3.36
N PRO A 243 -1.99 -2.43 2.05
CA PRO A 243 -3.31 -2.05 1.59
C PRO A 243 -4.39 -3.00 2.15
N ASN A 244 -5.39 -2.46 2.84
CA ASN A 244 -6.29 -3.26 3.69
C ASN A 244 -7.74 -2.75 3.75
N SER A 245 -8.20 -2.00 2.75
CA SER A 245 -9.60 -1.54 2.67
C SER A 245 -10.63 -2.67 2.76
N ASN A 246 -10.24 -3.91 2.41
CA ASN A 246 -11.06 -5.13 2.50
C ASN A 246 -11.53 -5.43 3.93
N GLU A 247 -10.83 -4.90 4.94
CA GLU A 247 -11.20 -5.02 6.34
C GLU A 247 -11.53 -3.65 6.94
N VAL A 248 -10.63 -2.68 6.84
CA VAL A 248 -10.83 -1.40 7.56
C VAL A 248 -11.87 -0.49 6.90
N GLY A 249 -12.29 -0.81 5.66
CA GLY A 249 -13.18 0.01 4.86
C GLY A 249 -12.71 1.45 4.82
N SER A 250 -13.65 2.39 4.96
CA SER A 250 -13.34 3.82 4.96
C SER A 250 -13.67 4.49 6.30
N PHE A 251 -13.65 3.72 7.39
CA PHE A 251 -13.97 4.24 8.73
C PHE A 251 -13.10 5.47 9.07
N PRO A 252 -13.65 6.56 9.64
CA PRO A 252 -15.03 6.74 10.07
C PRO A 252 -15.95 7.47 9.05
N VAL A 253 -15.60 7.57 7.76
CA VAL A 253 -16.53 8.17 6.76
C VAL A 253 -17.53 7.15 6.21
N GLY A 254 -17.10 5.91 6.07
CA GLY A 254 -17.97 4.77 5.78
C GLY A 254 -17.78 3.67 6.81
N ASP A 255 -18.48 2.56 6.60
CA ASP A 255 -18.35 1.39 7.44
C ASP A 255 -17.04 0.64 7.15
N PRO A 256 -16.49 -0.10 8.13
CA PRO A 256 -15.50 -1.12 7.85
C PRO A 256 -16.09 -2.22 6.94
N LEU A 257 -15.20 -2.99 6.33
CA LEU A 257 -15.55 -4.12 5.48
C LEU A 257 -15.15 -5.44 6.16
N ASP A 258 -15.55 -6.56 5.57
CA ASP A 258 -15.14 -7.90 5.98
C ASP A 258 -15.11 -8.81 4.75
N ALA A 259 -14.33 -8.38 3.74
CA ALA A 259 -14.35 -8.91 2.39
C ALA A 259 -13.02 -9.61 2.04
N TRP A 260 -12.86 -10.84 2.53
CA TRP A 260 -11.59 -11.59 2.42
C TRP A 260 -11.42 -12.41 1.14
N ASP A 261 -12.52 -12.75 0.44
CA ASP A 261 -12.44 -13.35 -0.88
C ASP A 261 -12.16 -12.26 -1.94
N PRO A 262 -11.05 -12.33 -2.69
CA PRO A 262 -10.70 -11.30 -3.65
C PRO A 262 -11.70 -11.19 -4.79
N ALA A 263 -12.28 -12.29 -5.29
CA ALA A 263 -13.24 -12.22 -6.38
C ALA A 263 -14.52 -11.49 -5.96
N ASP A 264 -15.01 -11.76 -4.76
CA ASP A 264 -16.17 -11.08 -4.18
C ASP A 264 -15.87 -9.61 -3.90
N PHE A 265 -14.68 -9.28 -3.38
CA PHE A 265 -14.26 -7.90 -3.16
C PHE A 265 -14.27 -7.10 -4.47
N TYR A 266 -13.59 -7.59 -5.52
CA TYR A 266 -13.53 -6.85 -6.79
C TYR A 266 -14.86 -6.83 -7.53
N SER A 267 -15.72 -7.84 -7.36
CA SER A 267 -17.09 -7.79 -7.91
C SER A 267 -17.95 -6.70 -7.27
N GLN A 268 -17.71 -6.36 -5.99
CA GLN A 268 -18.51 -5.39 -5.25
C GLN A 268 -17.90 -3.98 -5.25
N TYR A 269 -16.58 -3.89 -5.13
CA TYR A 269 -15.84 -2.65 -4.87
C TYR A 269 -14.87 -2.27 -6.00
N GLY A 270 -14.70 -3.11 -7.02
CA GLY A 270 -13.80 -2.82 -8.14
C GLY A 270 -14.08 -1.48 -8.80
N GLY A 271 -13.04 -0.67 -9.00
CA GLY A 271 -13.13 0.68 -9.57
C GLY A 271 -13.71 1.75 -8.65
N THR A 272 -14.01 1.44 -7.38
CA THR A 272 -14.41 2.43 -6.36
C THR A 272 -13.21 2.92 -5.56
N LEU A 273 -13.39 3.89 -4.65
CA LEU A 273 -12.29 4.38 -3.80
C LEU A 273 -11.72 3.32 -2.85
N TYR A 274 -12.47 2.25 -2.55
CA TYR A 274 -11.96 1.11 -1.78
C TYR A 274 -10.93 0.30 -2.57
N ASP A 275 -11.01 0.32 -3.89
CA ASP A 275 -10.15 -0.49 -4.75
C ASP A 275 -8.75 0.13 -4.83
N TRP A 276 -7.74 -0.64 -4.42
CA TRP A 276 -6.34 -0.25 -4.57
C TRP A 276 -5.92 -0.14 -6.05
N ASN A 277 -6.49 -0.96 -6.95
CA ASN A 277 -6.18 -0.97 -8.38
C ASN A 277 -6.54 0.34 -9.11
N GLN A 278 -7.45 1.15 -8.57
CA GLN A 278 -7.70 2.50 -9.12
C GLN A 278 -6.77 3.57 -8.54
N PHE A 279 -6.14 3.30 -7.39
CA PHE A 279 -5.41 4.33 -6.64
C PHE A 279 -3.89 4.34 -6.90
N TYR A 280 -3.20 3.19 -6.85
CA TYR A 280 -1.75 3.18 -7.09
C TYR A 280 -1.29 3.64 -8.48
N PRO A 281 -2.09 3.57 -9.57
CA PRO A 281 -1.69 4.16 -10.85
C PRO A 281 -1.49 5.68 -10.76
N ASP A 282 -2.35 6.38 -10.01
CA ASP A 282 -2.25 7.83 -9.83
C ASP A 282 -1.03 8.23 -8.98
N ILE A 283 -0.74 7.45 -7.92
CA ILE A 283 0.49 7.61 -7.13
C ILE A 283 1.73 7.39 -8.00
N THR A 284 1.72 6.34 -8.83
CA THR A 284 2.80 6.02 -9.76
C THR A 284 3.03 7.18 -10.74
N ALA A 285 1.95 7.71 -11.33
CA ALA A 285 2.02 8.85 -12.24
C ALA A 285 2.61 10.09 -11.54
N ALA A 286 2.16 10.40 -10.33
CA ALA A 286 2.65 11.54 -9.55
C ALA A 286 4.15 11.44 -9.24
N ILE A 287 4.65 10.24 -8.89
CA ILE A 287 6.10 10.00 -8.72
C ILE A 287 6.84 10.20 -10.05
N ARG A 288 6.33 9.66 -11.15
CA ARG A 288 6.98 9.70 -12.47
C ARG A 288 7.05 11.11 -13.08
N GLU A 289 6.26 12.06 -12.61
CA GLU A 289 6.44 13.47 -12.97
C GLU A 289 7.78 14.06 -12.51
N VAL A 290 8.38 13.51 -11.44
CA VAL A 290 9.57 14.07 -10.79
C VAL A 290 10.75 13.10 -10.72
N ASP A 291 10.51 11.79 -10.73
CA ASP A 291 11.50 10.72 -10.62
C ASP A 291 11.20 9.57 -11.60
N ALA A 292 11.93 9.54 -12.71
CA ALA A 292 11.80 8.50 -13.73
C ALA A 292 12.57 7.20 -13.42
N GLY A 293 13.43 7.20 -12.39
CA GLY A 293 14.47 6.18 -12.21
C GLY A 293 14.26 5.25 -11.03
N THR A 294 13.71 5.75 -9.92
CA THR A 294 13.59 4.95 -8.69
C THR A 294 12.51 3.86 -8.86
N PRO A 295 12.79 2.59 -8.53
CA PRO A 295 11.81 1.50 -8.54
C PRO A 295 10.60 1.80 -7.66
N ILE A 296 9.42 1.37 -8.09
CA ILE A 296 8.16 1.51 -7.35
C ILE A 296 7.70 0.11 -6.92
N LEU A 297 7.44 -0.05 -5.63
CA LEU A 297 7.00 -1.28 -5.00
C LEU A 297 5.49 -1.19 -4.74
N ILE A 298 4.75 -2.23 -5.15
CA ILE A 298 3.29 -2.28 -5.03
C ILE A 298 2.89 -3.65 -4.47
N GLY A 299 2.32 -3.63 -3.26
CA GLY A 299 1.70 -4.78 -2.63
C GLY A 299 0.21 -4.90 -2.96
N GLY A 300 -0.34 -6.11 -2.79
CA GLY A 300 -1.76 -6.39 -2.96
C GLY A 300 -2.63 -5.82 -1.83
N MET A 301 -3.94 -5.84 -2.07
CA MET A 301 -4.96 -5.76 -1.02
C MET A 301 -4.80 -6.90 0.01
N ALA A 302 -5.57 -6.87 1.10
CA ALA A 302 -5.48 -7.82 2.21
C ALA A 302 -4.03 -7.93 2.73
N TYR A 303 -3.49 -6.79 3.16
CA TYR A 303 -2.17 -6.72 3.80
C TYR A 303 -1.02 -7.23 2.93
N SER A 304 -1.14 -7.08 1.61
CA SER A 304 -0.19 -7.62 0.64
C SER A 304 -0.01 -9.14 0.73
N SER A 305 -1.06 -9.86 1.11
CA SER A 305 -1.08 -11.33 1.10
C SER A 305 -0.76 -11.90 -0.29
N VAL A 306 -0.20 -13.11 -0.31
CA VAL A 306 0.20 -13.79 -1.56
C VAL A 306 -1.01 -14.10 -2.44
N GLU A 307 -2.15 -14.46 -1.85
CA GLU A 307 -3.39 -14.78 -2.58
C GLU A 307 -3.89 -13.59 -3.43
N TRP A 308 -3.78 -12.38 -2.90
CA TRP A 308 -4.27 -11.16 -3.54
C TRP A 308 -3.31 -10.61 -4.61
N LEU A 309 -2.09 -11.13 -4.70
CA LEU A 309 -1.10 -10.74 -5.71
C LEU A 309 -1.63 -10.89 -7.14
N LEU A 310 -2.41 -11.94 -7.41
CA LEU A 310 -2.95 -12.24 -8.75
C LEU A 310 -4.06 -11.26 -9.18
N TYR A 311 -4.57 -10.45 -8.27
CA TYR A 311 -5.62 -9.48 -8.52
C TYR A 311 -5.09 -8.05 -8.70
N LEU A 312 -3.79 -7.84 -8.54
CA LEU A 312 -3.17 -6.57 -8.90
C LEU A 312 -3.20 -6.36 -10.42
N THR A 313 -3.57 -5.15 -10.84
CA THR A 313 -3.54 -4.74 -12.25
C THR A 313 -2.22 -4.04 -12.57
N PRO A 314 -1.36 -4.57 -13.45
CA PRO A 314 -0.10 -3.90 -13.76
C PRO A 314 -0.28 -2.46 -14.26
N THR A 315 0.46 -1.51 -13.67
CA THR A 315 0.42 -0.08 -14.06
C THR A 315 0.99 0.18 -15.46
N GLY A 316 1.81 -0.74 -15.98
CA GLY A 316 2.61 -0.54 -17.18
C GLY A 316 3.93 0.21 -16.94
N ASP A 317 4.23 0.64 -15.71
CA ASP A 317 5.53 1.21 -15.38
C ASP A 317 6.63 0.15 -15.50
N SER A 318 7.71 0.52 -16.19
CA SER A 318 8.81 -0.41 -16.51
C SER A 318 9.70 -0.79 -15.31
N ARG A 319 9.48 -0.15 -14.15
CA ARG A 319 10.30 -0.27 -12.94
C ARG A 319 9.43 -0.59 -11.71
N THR A 320 8.33 -1.30 -11.92
CA THR A 320 7.46 -1.82 -10.85
C THR A 320 7.99 -3.15 -10.31
N VAL A 321 8.04 -3.26 -8.99
CA VAL A 321 8.27 -4.50 -8.24
C VAL A 321 6.97 -4.82 -7.49
N TYR A 322 6.46 -6.04 -7.61
CA TYR A 322 5.33 -6.47 -6.81
C TYR A 322 5.80 -7.09 -5.51
N THR A 323 5.21 -6.67 -4.39
CA THR A 323 5.59 -7.10 -3.04
C THR A 323 4.52 -7.99 -2.43
N VAL A 324 4.94 -8.88 -1.54
CA VAL A 324 4.04 -9.71 -0.72
C VAL A 324 4.54 -9.73 0.71
N HIS A 325 3.61 -9.79 1.65
CA HIS A 325 3.86 -10.14 3.05
C HIS A 325 3.43 -11.60 3.23
N GLN A 326 4.26 -12.40 3.88
CA GLN A 326 4.00 -13.83 4.06
C GLN A 326 4.19 -14.22 5.51
N TYR A 327 3.06 -14.43 6.20
CA TYR A 327 2.97 -14.83 7.59
C TYR A 327 2.16 -16.13 7.79
N ASP A 328 1.90 -16.88 6.73
CA ASP A 328 1.17 -18.14 6.82
C ASP A 328 1.99 -19.26 7.47
N PRO A 329 1.35 -20.14 8.27
CA PRO A 329 -0.01 -19.98 8.79
C PRO A 329 -0.05 -18.93 9.90
N PHE A 330 -1.02 -18.03 9.83
CA PHE A 330 -1.16 -16.91 10.78
C PHE A 330 -1.26 -17.42 12.23
N VAL A 331 -2.00 -18.51 12.47
CA VAL A 331 -2.12 -19.13 13.79
C VAL A 331 -0.78 -19.55 14.38
N TYR A 332 0.24 -19.83 13.55
CA TYR A 332 1.58 -20.18 14.00
C TYR A 332 2.47 -18.95 14.19
N THR A 333 2.40 -17.98 13.27
CA THR A 333 3.28 -16.80 13.30
C THR A 333 2.84 -15.75 14.34
N HIS A 334 1.55 -15.72 14.68
CA HIS A 334 0.93 -14.77 15.63
C HIS A 334 0.48 -15.47 16.93
N GLN A 335 1.19 -16.51 17.34
CA GLN A 335 0.91 -17.17 18.61
C GLN A 335 1.23 -16.27 19.80
N GLU A 336 0.26 -16.12 20.69
CA GLU A 336 0.50 -15.54 22.00
C GLU A 336 1.00 -16.60 22.99
N PRO A 337 1.90 -16.24 23.94
CA PRO A 337 2.30 -17.16 25.00
C PRO A 337 1.09 -17.69 25.80
N LEU A 338 1.02 -18.99 26.12
CA LEU A 338 1.99 -20.05 25.88
C LEU A 338 1.93 -20.59 24.45
N LEU A 339 3.08 -20.68 23.78
CA LEU A 339 3.20 -21.17 22.40
C LEU A 339 2.83 -22.66 22.30
N THR A 340 1.81 -22.99 21.51
CA THR A 340 1.26 -24.36 21.37
C THR A 340 1.53 -25.01 20.02
N TYR A 341 1.73 -24.22 18.97
CA TYR A 341 2.02 -24.69 17.62
C TYR A 341 3.53 -24.64 17.32
N SER A 342 4.00 -25.63 16.57
CA SER A 342 5.41 -25.80 16.21
C SER A 342 5.57 -26.03 14.72
N TYR A 343 6.74 -25.72 14.16
CA TYR A 343 7.07 -26.01 12.77
C TYR A 343 8.23 -27.03 12.69
N PRO A 344 8.06 -28.17 12.00
CA PRO A 344 6.80 -28.69 11.45
C PRO A 344 5.83 -29.14 12.57
N GLY A 345 4.52 -29.15 12.31
CA GLY A 345 3.49 -29.45 13.32
C GLY A 345 2.16 -29.93 12.72
N VAL A 346 1.23 -30.30 13.60
CA VAL A 346 -0.15 -30.71 13.24
C VAL A 346 -1.13 -29.87 14.04
N PHE A 347 -1.92 -29.05 13.35
CA PHE A 347 -2.91 -28.14 13.91
C PHE A 347 -3.76 -27.56 12.77
N ASP A 348 -4.99 -27.15 13.08
CA ASP A 348 -5.87 -26.36 12.19
C ASP A 348 -5.18 -25.03 11.82
N ALA A 349 -4.71 -24.93 10.58
CA ALA A 349 -3.86 -23.83 10.12
C ALA A 349 -4.62 -22.74 9.36
N ASP A 350 -5.83 -23.05 8.89
CA ASP A 350 -6.69 -22.20 8.05
C ASP A 350 -8.11 -21.98 8.61
N TRP A 351 -8.36 -22.42 9.85
CA TRP A 351 -9.62 -22.30 10.57
C TRP A 351 -10.80 -23.05 9.96
N ASP A 352 -10.56 -24.10 9.17
CA ASP A 352 -11.61 -24.96 8.62
C ASP A 352 -12.15 -25.99 9.63
N GLY A 353 -11.49 -26.11 10.78
CA GLY A 353 -11.84 -27.03 11.87
C GLY A 353 -11.18 -28.41 11.78
N GLU A 354 -10.29 -28.64 10.81
CA GLU A 354 -9.54 -29.87 10.61
C GLU A 354 -8.02 -29.63 10.78
N ASP A 355 -7.30 -30.59 11.35
CA ASP A 355 -5.86 -30.43 11.57
C ASP A 355 -5.06 -30.60 10.26
N ASP A 356 -4.23 -29.60 9.93
CA ASP A 356 -3.26 -29.66 8.85
C ASP A 356 -1.94 -30.28 9.26
N ASN A 357 -1.27 -30.94 8.32
CA ASN A 357 0.14 -31.29 8.48
C ASN A 357 1.03 -30.14 7.99
N VAL A 358 1.22 -29.14 8.83
CA VAL A 358 2.03 -27.94 8.54
C VAL A 358 3.51 -28.31 8.45
N ASN A 359 3.98 -28.40 7.21
CA ASN A 359 5.36 -28.67 6.87
C ASN A 359 5.75 -27.91 5.58
N ARG A 360 6.93 -28.18 5.04
CA ARG A 360 7.42 -27.50 3.82
C ARG A 360 6.51 -27.66 2.59
N ALA A 361 5.70 -28.70 2.51
CA ALA A 361 4.78 -28.91 1.38
C ALA A 361 3.44 -28.19 1.56
N TRP A 362 3.13 -27.74 2.78
CA TRP A 362 1.95 -26.93 3.08
C TRP A 362 2.21 -25.45 2.73
N LEU A 363 3.41 -24.95 3.06
CA LEU A 363 3.93 -23.64 2.60
C LEU A 363 4.18 -23.63 1.09
#